data_AF-A0A800IDZ8-F1
#
_entry.id   AF-A0A800IDZ8-F1
#
_cell.length_a   1.000
_cell.length_b   1.000
_cell.length_c   1.000
_cell.angle_alpha   90.00
_cell.angle_beta   90.00
_cell.angle_gamma   90.00
#
_symmetry.space_group_name_H-M   'P 1'
#
loop_
_entity.id
_entity.type
_entity.pdbx_description
1 polymer ?
#
loop_
_entity_poly.entity_id
_entity_poly.type
_entity_poly.pdbx_seq_one_letter_code
_entity_poly.pdbx_strand_id
1 'polypeptide(L)'
;MNWINPGPLSGLALYLLTAVSIAALIYGMRCQGEKRRIVLTGVMFGAVAFQIFHVFEHALQLGYWTLNPHTKPWLTPWAETGVNGLAYWCQILPGKGATTNRGVEVLHLVGNTLFMSGVIAMVVLAAAAKVRSRATTGTLIFQGFHLAEHVLLTATLFIGGTGWGASTLFGQLGGSQLSTHRVWWHFTVNAVATVAGLLAVRSLYRAGALAIKPSLARDTRTSSTPQFIGAMAGAMALLIALPLALGFSIGKPALPMARNFAMSDLIDPGLWWHLANPYILLPLASLLYLISWMRRTNSLASTA
;
A
#
# COMPACT_ATOMS: atom_id res chain seq x y z
N MET A 1 23.21 -17.63 -19.25
CA MET A 1 22.40 -17.33 -18.05
C MET A 1 22.65 -18.41 -17.03
N ASN A 2 23.20 -18.08 -15.85
CA ASN A 2 23.58 -19.08 -14.85
C ASN A 2 22.41 -19.33 -13.90
N TRP A 3 21.56 -20.31 -14.23
CA TRP A 3 20.32 -20.64 -13.52
C TRP A 3 20.51 -21.16 -12.09
N ILE A 4 21.75 -21.42 -11.69
CA ILE A 4 22.14 -21.87 -10.34
C ILE A 4 22.24 -20.67 -9.37
N ASN A 5 22.18 -19.43 -9.87
CA ASN A 5 22.13 -18.25 -9.01
C ASN A 5 20.72 -18.09 -8.39
N PRO A 6 20.58 -18.00 -7.06
CA PRO A 6 19.28 -17.84 -6.40
C PRO A 6 18.55 -16.53 -6.76
N GLY A 7 19.25 -15.52 -7.29
CA GLY A 7 18.67 -14.26 -7.75
C GLY A 7 17.57 -14.46 -8.82
N PRO A 8 17.90 -14.87 -10.05
CA PRO A 8 16.92 -15.06 -11.13
C PRO A 8 15.69 -15.90 -10.73
N LEU A 9 15.92 -16.99 -9.98
CA LEU A 9 14.87 -17.90 -9.54
C LEU A 9 13.91 -17.25 -8.54
N SER A 10 14.42 -16.47 -7.57
CA SER A 10 13.57 -15.76 -6.62
C SER A 10 12.70 -14.68 -7.29
N GLY A 11 13.26 -13.94 -8.25
CA GLY A 11 12.49 -12.98 -9.06
C GLY A 11 11.39 -13.66 -9.89
N LEU A 12 11.71 -14.79 -10.52
CA LEU A 12 10.73 -15.57 -11.28
C LEU A 12 9.61 -16.11 -10.37
N ALA A 13 9.96 -16.62 -9.18
CA ALA A 13 8.99 -17.10 -8.21
C ALA A 13 8.01 -16.00 -7.79
N LEU A 14 8.47 -14.75 -7.60
CA LEU A 14 7.62 -13.61 -7.28
C LEU A 14 6.67 -13.23 -8.43
N TYR A 15 7.15 -13.24 -9.67
CA TYR A 15 6.28 -13.04 -10.85
C TYR A 15 5.24 -14.15 -10.98
N LEU A 16 5.64 -15.41 -10.82
CA LEU A 16 4.73 -16.55 -10.88
C LEU A 16 3.69 -16.52 -9.76
N LEU A 17 4.09 -16.19 -8.53
CA LEU A 17 3.19 -16.02 -7.40
C LEU A 17 2.12 -14.95 -7.71
N THR A 18 2.54 -13.82 -8.27
CA THR A 18 1.63 -12.74 -8.69
C THR A 18 0.67 -13.21 -9.77
N ALA A 19 1.18 -13.88 -10.81
CA ALA A 19 0.38 -14.39 -11.91
C ALA A 19 -0.64 -15.45 -11.44
N VAL A 20 -0.24 -16.37 -10.57
CA VAL A 20 -1.11 -17.40 -9.98
C VAL A 20 -2.20 -16.76 -9.11
N SER A 21 -1.86 -15.74 -8.31
CA SER A 21 -2.85 -15.03 -7.49
C SER A 21 -3.91 -14.34 -8.36
N ILE A 22 -3.49 -13.66 -9.43
CA ILE A 22 -4.40 -13.01 -10.39
C ILE A 22 -5.25 -14.06 -11.12
N ALA A 23 -4.64 -15.17 -11.57
CA ALA A 23 -5.36 -16.25 -12.25
C ALA A 23 -6.40 -16.90 -11.33
N ALA A 24 -6.06 -17.15 -10.06
CA ALA A 24 -6.98 -17.68 -9.05
C ALA A 24 -8.14 -16.71 -8.77
N LEU A 25 -7.87 -15.40 -8.70
CA LEU A 25 -8.90 -14.38 -8.59
C LEU A 25 -9.86 -14.41 -9.79
N ILE A 26 -9.33 -14.35 -11.02
CA ILE A 26 -10.12 -14.39 -12.26
C ILE A 26 -10.95 -15.67 -12.33
N TYR A 27 -10.35 -16.81 -11.98
CA TYR A 27 -11.04 -18.09 -11.92
C TYR A 27 -12.18 -18.08 -10.90
N GLY A 28 -11.94 -17.56 -9.70
CA GLY A 28 -12.95 -17.41 -8.66
C GLY A 28 -14.11 -16.51 -9.08
N MET A 29 -13.83 -15.41 -9.79
CA MET A 29 -14.85 -14.50 -10.34
C MET A 29 -15.72 -15.16 -11.42
N ARG A 30 -15.18 -16.14 -12.16
CA ARG A 30 -15.91 -16.91 -13.19
C ARG A 30 -16.71 -18.08 -12.60
N CYS A 31 -16.36 -18.56 -11.41
CA CYS A 31 -17.09 -19.61 -10.73
C CYS A 31 -18.45 -19.12 -10.21
N GLN A 32 -19.34 -20.06 -9.87
CA GLN A 32 -20.63 -19.79 -9.25
C GLN A 32 -20.78 -20.56 -7.92
N GLY A 33 -21.75 -20.12 -7.10
CA GLY A 33 -22.13 -20.80 -5.86
C GLY A 33 -20.98 -21.04 -4.88
N GLU A 34 -20.93 -22.25 -4.31
CA GLU A 34 -19.95 -22.64 -3.30
C GLU A 34 -18.51 -22.64 -3.83
N LYS A 35 -18.30 -23.04 -5.10
CA LYS A 35 -16.98 -23.06 -5.72
C LYS A 35 -16.35 -21.67 -5.79
N ARG A 36 -17.13 -20.66 -6.19
CA ARG A 36 -16.71 -19.24 -6.14
C ARG A 36 -16.31 -18.85 -4.72
N ARG A 37 -17.15 -19.20 -3.74
CA ARG A 37 -16.91 -18.87 -2.34
C ARG A 37 -15.60 -19.46 -1.83
N ILE A 38 -15.33 -20.73 -2.13
CA ILE A 38 -14.09 -21.43 -1.72
C ILE A 38 -12.86 -20.77 -2.32
N VAL A 39 -12.83 -20.60 -3.65
CA VAL A 39 -11.66 -20.05 -4.35
C VAL A 39 -11.35 -18.63 -3.88
N LEU A 40 -12.36 -17.75 -3.84
CA LEU A 40 -12.16 -16.36 -3.43
C LEU A 40 -11.82 -16.24 -1.93
N THR A 41 -12.35 -17.12 -1.08
CA THR A 41 -11.95 -17.20 0.34
C THR A 41 -10.47 -17.57 0.45
N GLY A 42 -10.00 -18.52 -0.35
CA GLY A 42 -8.58 -18.90 -0.40
C GLY A 42 -7.67 -17.75 -0.85
N VAL A 43 -8.02 -17.07 -1.95
CA VAL A 43 -7.29 -15.87 -2.44
C VAL A 43 -7.24 -14.79 -1.37
N MET A 44 -8.37 -14.50 -0.73
CA MET A 44 -8.46 -13.53 0.35
C MET A 44 -7.54 -13.88 1.53
N PHE A 45 -7.58 -15.11 2.03
CA PHE A 45 -6.74 -15.52 3.16
C PHE A 45 -5.25 -15.52 2.82
N GLY A 46 -4.88 -16.01 1.63
CA GLY A 46 -3.50 -15.97 1.16
C GLY A 46 -2.96 -14.55 1.08
N ALA A 47 -3.73 -13.63 0.50
CA ALA A 47 -3.36 -12.22 0.39
C ALA A 47 -3.27 -11.51 1.74
N VAL A 48 -4.18 -11.79 2.68
CA VAL A 48 -4.13 -11.21 4.04
C VAL A 48 -2.94 -11.77 4.82
N ALA A 49 -2.65 -13.07 4.72
CA ALA A 49 -1.48 -13.67 5.36
C ALA A 49 -0.18 -13.04 4.82
N PHE A 50 -0.09 -12.87 3.50
CA PHE A 50 1.02 -12.15 2.87
C PHE A 50 1.13 -10.72 3.40
N GLN A 51 0.01 -9.98 3.49
CA GLN A 51 0.01 -8.60 3.96
C GLN A 51 0.44 -8.47 5.43
N ILE A 52 0.06 -9.42 6.30
CA ILE A 52 0.52 -9.47 7.69
C ILE A 52 2.04 -9.64 7.75
N PHE A 53 2.58 -10.57 6.95
CA PHE A 53 4.02 -10.74 6.84
C PHE A 53 4.71 -9.47 6.28
N HIS A 54 4.10 -8.84 5.28
CA HIS A 54 4.62 -7.63 4.64
C HIS A 54 4.62 -6.39 5.57
N VAL A 55 3.63 -6.23 6.45
CA VAL A 55 3.68 -5.17 7.46
C VAL A 55 4.68 -5.49 8.57
N PHE A 56 4.82 -6.76 8.96
CA PHE A 56 5.84 -7.20 9.93
C PHE A 56 7.25 -6.89 9.42
N GLU A 57 7.50 -7.18 8.15
CA GLU A 57 8.69 -6.76 7.41
C GLU A 57 9.02 -5.29 7.55
N HIS A 58 8.05 -4.42 7.21
CA HIS A 58 8.24 -2.98 7.35
C HIS A 58 8.40 -2.55 8.80
N ALA A 59 7.81 -3.26 9.77
CA ALA A 59 8.01 -2.99 11.19
C ALA A 59 9.46 -3.29 11.62
N LEU A 60 10.06 -4.38 11.12
CA LEU A 60 11.47 -4.69 11.35
C LEU A 60 12.38 -3.62 10.72
N GLN A 61 12.09 -3.21 9.49
CA GLN A 61 12.83 -2.14 8.80
C GLN A 61 12.71 -0.81 9.56
N LEU A 62 11.53 -0.48 10.05
CA LEU A 62 11.28 0.70 10.87
C LEU A 62 12.05 0.65 12.20
N GLY A 63 12.04 -0.50 12.87
CA GLY A 63 12.79 -0.71 14.11
C GLY A 63 14.29 -0.53 13.90
N TYR A 64 14.85 -1.18 12.88
CA TYR A 64 16.26 -1.01 12.50
C TYR A 64 16.58 0.46 12.16
N TRP A 65 15.74 1.11 11.37
CA TRP A 65 15.94 2.51 10.96
C TRP A 65 15.90 3.46 12.16
N THR A 66 14.99 3.25 13.10
CA THR A 66 14.87 4.06 14.32
C THR A 66 16.15 4.00 15.15
N LEU A 67 16.85 2.86 15.14
CA LEU A 67 18.14 2.69 15.80
C LEU A 67 19.33 3.17 14.96
N ASN A 68 19.15 3.34 13.63
CA ASN A 68 20.22 3.64 12.68
C ASN A 68 19.82 4.68 11.61
N PRO A 69 19.34 5.89 11.99
CA PRO A 69 18.65 6.82 11.07
C PRO A 69 19.55 7.48 10.02
N HIS A 70 20.87 7.30 10.10
CA HIS A 70 21.83 7.84 9.13
C HIS A 70 22.44 6.78 8.21
N THR A 71 22.02 5.52 8.36
CA THR A 71 22.48 4.43 7.51
C THR A 71 21.62 4.35 6.24
N LYS A 72 21.91 3.43 5.33
CA LYS A 72 20.97 3.12 4.24
C LYS A 72 19.80 2.29 4.80
N PRO A 73 18.57 2.43 4.27
CA PRO A 73 17.46 1.58 4.67
C PRO A 73 17.86 0.11 4.59
N TRP A 74 17.70 -0.59 5.70
CA TRP A 74 17.96 -2.01 5.76
C TRP A 74 16.82 -2.76 5.07
N LEU A 75 17.20 -3.79 4.32
CA LEU A 75 16.28 -4.79 3.79
C LEU A 75 16.52 -6.08 4.58
N THR A 76 15.44 -6.76 4.96
CA THR A 76 15.57 -8.09 5.54
C THR A 76 16.18 -9.06 4.52
N PRO A 77 16.78 -10.19 4.95
CA PRO A 77 17.44 -11.12 4.02
C PRO A 77 16.54 -11.62 2.89
N TRP A 78 15.25 -11.81 3.16
CA TRP A 78 14.29 -12.25 2.14
C TRP A 78 13.80 -11.10 1.25
N ALA A 79 13.64 -9.88 1.77
CA ALA A 79 13.40 -8.71 0.94
C ALA A 79 14.58 -8.43 0.01
N GLU A 80 15.82 -8.52 0.51
CA GLU A 80 17.03 -8.36 -0.28
C GLU A 80 17.12 -9.43 -1.38
N THR A 81 16.82 -10.69 -1.05
CA THR A 81 16.74 -11.77 -2.04
C THR A 81 15.71 -11.44 -3.13
N GLY A 82 14.51 -11.01 -2.75
CA GLY A 82 13.46 -10.62 -3.68
C GLY A 82 13.84 -9.43 -4.56
N VAL A 83 14.43 -8.38 -3.98
CA VAL A 83 14.94 -7.21 -4.71
C VAL A 83 16.01 -7.63 -5.72
N ASN A 84 17.00 -8.41 -5.29
CA ASN A 84 18.09 -8.87 -6.16
C ASN A 84 17.56 -9.73 -7.31
N GLY A 85 16.58 -10.60 -7.03
CA GLY A 85 15.96 -11.42 -8.05
C GLY A 85 15.15 -10.63 -9.07
N LEU A 86 14.35 -9.66 -8.64
CA LEU A 86 13.60 -8.79 -9.54
C LEU A 86 14.51 -7.82 -10.29
N ALA A 87 15.56 -7.32 -9.64
CA ALA A 87 16.59 -6.48 -10.26
C ALA A 87 17.28 -7.23 -11.42
N TYR A 88 17.55 -8.54 -11.28
CA TYR A 88 18.08 -9.35 -12.38
C TYR A 88 17.21 -9.26 -13.63
N TRP A 89 15.89 -9.44 -13.50
CA TRP A 89 14.96 -9.32 -14.63
C TRP A 89 14.84 -7.88 -15.15
N CYS A 90 15.01 -6.88 -14.29
CA CYS A 90 15.07 -5.48 -14.69
C CYS A 90 16.32 -5.15 -15.53
N GLN A 91 17.38 -5.95 -15.53
CA GLN A 91 18.53 -5.74 -16.42
C GLN A 91 18.16 -6.00 -17.88
N ILE A 92 17.19 -6.90 -18.11
CA ILE A 92 16.74 -7.30 -19.44
C ILE A 92 15.69 -6.29 -19.96
N LEU A 93 14.93 -5.68 -19.06
CA LEU A 93 13.96 -4.64 -19.39
C LEU A 93 14.65 -3.26 -19.50
N PRO A 94 14.55 -2.54 -20.63
CA PRO A 94 15.13 -1.21 -20.75
C PRO A 94 14.52 -0.25 -19.72
N GLY A 95 15.36 0.57 -19.07
CA GLY A 95 14.92 1.57 -18.12
C GLY A 95 16.06 2.46 -17.64
N LYS A 96 15.74 3.70 -17.22
CA LYS A 96 16.74 4.71 -16.82
C LYS A 96 17.18 4.61 -15.36
N GLY A 97 16.31 4.12 -14.47
CA GLY A 97 16.63 3.99 -13.04
C GLY A 97 17.65 2.91 -12.76
N ALA A 98 18.46 3.09 -11.70
CA ALA A 98 19.38 2.07 -11.23
C ALA A 98 18.65 0.73 -11.06
N THR A 99 19.24 -0.36 -11.56
CA THR A 99 18.59 -1.67 -11.61
C THR A 99 18.12 -2.15 -10.24
N THR A 100 18.90 -1.93 -9.19
CA THR A 100 18.50 -2.25 -7.80
C THR A 100 17.27 -1.44 -7.37
N ASN A 101 17.21 -0.14 -7.67
CA ASN A 101 16.03 0.68 -7.37
C ASN A 101 14.81 0.18 -8.13
N ARG A 102 14.97 -0.21 -9.40
CA ARG A 102 13.88 -0.81 -10.19
C ARG A 102 13.40 -2.12 -9.56
N GLY A 103 14.32 -2.98 -9.09
CA GLY A 103 14.00 -4.19 -8.33
C GLY A 103 13.20 -3.90 -7.06
N VAL A 104 13.56 -2.85 -6.30
CA VAL A 104 12.82 -2.40 -5.11
C VAL A 104 11.39 -1.97 -5.47
N GLU A 105 11.21 -1.13 -6.48
CA GLU A 105 9.86 -0.69 -6.86
C GLU A 105 9.00 -1.83 -7.41
N VAL A 106 9.58 -2.74 -8.20
CA VAL A 106 8.88 -3.94 -8.68
C VAL A 106 8.51 -4.86 -7.53
N LEU A 107 9.35 -4.99 -6.49
CA LEU A 107 9.03 -5.79 -5.32
C LEU A 107 7.79 -5.23 -4.59
N HIS A 108 7.75 -3.92 -4.38
CA HIS A 108 6.58 -3.27 -3.80
C HIS A 108 5.34 -3.42 -4.70
N LEU A 109 5.49 -3.29 -6.01
CA LEU A 109 4.39 -3.47 -6.97
C LEU A 109 3.82 -4.90 -6.91
N VAL A 110 4.69 -5.92 -6.82
CA VAL A 110 4.32 -7.32 -6.61
C VAL A 110 3.53 -7.47 -5.30
N GLY A 111 4.08 -7.00 -4.18
CA GLY A 111 3.42 -7.14 -2.88
C GLY A 111 2.05 -6.46 -2.82
N ASN A 112 1.96 -5.25 -3.37
CA ASN A 112 0.69 -4.50 -3.40
C ASN A 112 -0.33 -5.09 -4.37
N THR A 113 0.10 -5.72 -5.46
CA THR A 113 -0.79 -6.43 -6.40
C THR A 113 -1.35 -7.71 -5.76
N LEU A 114 -0.50 -8.46 -5.04
CA LEU A 114 -0.94 -9.63 -4.27
C LEU A 114 -2.02 -9.25 -3.26
N PHE A 115 -1.78 -8.22 -2.45
CA PHE A 115 -2.79 -7.79 -1.47
C PHE A 115 -4.05 -7.23 -2.14
N MET A 116 -3.92 -6.46 -3.23
CA MET A 116 -5.07 -5.99 -4.01
C MET A 116 -5.92 -7.13 -4.55
N SER A 117 -5.31 -8.25 -4.97
CA SER A 117 -6.08 -9.41 -5.44
C SER A 117 -6.99 -9.98 -4.34
N GLY A 118 -6.52 -10.00 -3.09
CA GLY A 118 -7.32 -10.36 -1.92
C GLY A 118 -8.42 -9.36 -1.62
N VAL A 119 -8.13 -8.07 -1.73
CA VAL A 119 -9.11 -6.98 -1.56
C VAL A 119 -10.23 -7.07 -2.59
N ILE A 120 -9.92 -7.34 -3.86
CA ILE A 120 -10.93 -7.58 -4.90
C ILE A 120 -11.76 -8.81 -4.56
N ALA A 121 -11.12 -9.91 -4.09
CA ALA A 121 -11.85 -11.10 -3.64
C ALA A 121 -12.83 -10.77 -2.50
N MET A 122 -12.44 -9.94 -1.52
CA MET A 122 -13.33 -9.46 -0.45
C MET A 122 -14.54 -8.70 -1.00
N VAL A 123 -14.34 -7.80 -1.97
CA VAL A 123 -15.41 -7.03 -2.62
C VAL A 123 -16.38 -7.95 -3.36
N VAL A 124 -15.85 -8.91 -4.10
CA VAL A 124 -16.63 -9.88 -4.88
C VAL A 124 -17.43 -10.82 -3.96
N LEU A 125 -16.86 -11.21 -2.82
CA LEU A 125 -17.56 -11.98 -1.77
C LEU A 125 -18.64 -11.16 -1.06
N ALA A 126 -18.32 -9.91 -0.70
CA ALA A 126 -19.28 -8.99 -0.10
C ALA A 126 -20.50 -8.78 -1.01
N ALA A 127 -20.27 -8.53 -2.29
CA ALA A 127 -21.31 -8.34 -3.29
C ALA A 127 -22.17 -9.61 -3.46
N ALA A 128 -21.55 -10.80 -3.55
CA ALA A 128 -22.28 -12.06 -3.66
C ALA A 128 -23.18 -12.34 -2.46
N ALA A 129 -22.71 -12.01 -1.25
CA ALA A 129 -23.45 -12.19 -0.01
C ALA A 129 -24.37 -11.00 0.33
N LYS A 130 -24.47 -9.98 -0.53
CA LYS A 130 -25.21 -8.72 -0.30
C LYS A 130 -24.81 -8.01 1.01
N VAL A 131 -23.55 -8.15 1.43
CA VAL A 131 -23.00 -7.55 2.65
C VAL A 131 -22.48 -6.16 2.34
N ARG A 132 -23.06 -5.14 2.98
CA ARG A 132 -22.53 -3.78 2.95
C ARG A 132 -21.48 -3.62 4.06
N SER A 133 -20.21 -3.84 3.71
CA SER A 133 -19.07 -3.68 4.61
C SER A 133 -18.28 -2.42 4.26
N ARG A 134 -18.32 -1.41 5.14
CA ARG A 134 -17.51 -0.20 4.98
C ARG A 134 -16.02 -0.50 5.08
N ALA A 135 -15.63 -1.50 5.87
CA ALA A 135 -14.24 -1.93 5.94
C ALA A 135 -13.77 -2.48 4.59
N THR A 136 -14.62 -3.24 3.88
CA THR A 136 -14.34 -3.75 2.53
C THR A 136 -14.20 -2.61 1.51
N THR A 137 -15.09 -1.61 1.56
CA THR A 137 -14.97 -0.44 0.69
C THR A 137 -13.74 0.42 1.02
N GLY A 138 -13.50 0.67 2.31
CA GLY A 138 -12.36 1.45 2.78
C GLY A 138 -11.03 0.82 2.40
N THR A 139 -10.89 -0.51 2.59
CA THR A 139 -9.68 -1.23 2.19
C THR A 139 -9.50 -1.25 0.67
N LEU A 140 -10.58 -1.32 -0.12
CA LEU A 140 -10.51 -1.20 -1.59
C LEU A 140 -9.94 0.15 -2.01
N ILE A 141 -10.48 1.23 -1.46
CA ILE A 141 -10.06 2.57 -1.86
C ILE A 141 -8.63 2.84 -1.41
N PHE A 142 -8.30 2.53 -0.16
CA PHE A 142 -6.97 2.76 0.40
C PHE A 142 -5.90 1.93 -0.33
N GLN A 143 -6.11 0.62 -0.50
CA GLN A 143 -5.17 -0.23 -1.23
C GLN A 143 -5.12 0.13 -2.72
N GLY A 144 -6.22 0.60 -3.30
CA GLY A 144 -6.27 1.14 -4.65
C GLY A 144 -5.33 2.32 -4.85
N PHE A 145 -5.38 3.30 -3.95
CA PHE A 145 -4.46 4.43 -4.00
C PHE A 145 -3.00 4.01 -3.82
N HIS A 146 -2.73 3.11 -2.87
CA HIS A 146 -1.37 2.65 -2.61
C HIS A 146 -0.78 1.86 -3.79
N LEU A 147 -1.56 0.96 -4.40
CA LEU A 147 -1.13 0.25 -5.61
C LEU A 147 -0.93 1.22 -6.78
N ALA A 148 -1.82 2.19 -6.96
CA ALA A 148 -1.68 3.21 -8.01
C ALA A 148 -0.41 4.05 -7.82
N GLU A 149 -0.04 4.39 -6.58
CA GLU A 149 1.23 5.03 -6.26
C GLU A 149 2.41 4.18 -6.73
N HIS A 150 2.43 2.88 -6.42
CA HIS A 150 3.52 1.98 -6.83
C HIS A 150 3.59 1.75 -8.34
N VAL A 151 2.45 1.74 -9.03
CA VAL A 151 2.43 1.74 -10.51
C VAL A 151 3.10 3.01 -11.03
N LEU A 152 2.76 4.18 -10.49
CA LEU A 152 3.36 5.45 -10.89
C LEU A 152 4.85 5.52 -10.58
N LEU A 153 5.27 5.15 -9.36
CA LEU A 153 6.68 5.08 -8.94
C LEU A 153 7.48 4.17 -9.86
N THR A 154 6.96 2.98 -10.15
CA THR A 154 7.64 2.01 -11.03
C THR A 154 7.76 2.58 -12.44
N ALA A 155 6.66 3.05 -13.03
CA ALA A 155 6.67 3.59 -14.40
C ALA A 155 7.63 4.78 -14.54
N THR A 156 7.56 5.75 -13.62
CA THR A 156 8.41 6.94 -13.64
C THR A 156 9.88 6.62 -13.39
N LEU A 157 10.19 5.63 -12.54
CA LEU A 157 11.55 5.15 -12.35
C LEU A 157 12.12 4.50 -13.62
N PHE A 158 11.32 3.73 -14.36
CA PHE A 158 11.75 3.15 -15.63
C PHE A 158 11.93 4.21 -16.73
N ILE A 159 11.01 5.19 -16.84
CA ILE A 159 11.02 6.20 -17.90
C ILE A 159 12.02 7.34 -17.65
N GLY A 160 12.08 7.83 -16.40
CA GLY A 160 12.77 9.06 -16.01
C GLY A 160 13.90 8.86 -15.02
N GLY A 161 14.11 7.63 -14.51
CA GLY A 161 15.18 7.33 -13.56
C GLY A 161 14.90 7.76 -12.12
N THR A 162 13.73 8.35 -11.87
CA THR A 162 13.27 8.80 -10.54
C THR A 162 11.84 8.36 -10.33
N GLY A 163 11.55 7.72 -9.19
CA GLY A 163 10.18 7.35 -8.82
C GLY A 163 9.40 8.56 -8.34
N TRP A 164 8.20 8.77 -8.88
CA TRP A 164 7.25 9.80 -8.44
C TRP A 164 6.07 9.18 -7.70
N GLY A 165 5.91 9.56 -6.44
CA GLY A 165 4.82 9.13 -5.58
C GLY A 165 4.89 9.83 -4.23
N ALA A 166 3.83 9.74 -3.42
CA ALA A 166 3.77 10.37 -2.12
C ALA A 166 4.96 9.95 -1.22
N SER A 167 5.36 8.68 -1.23
CA SER A 167 6.53 8.12 -0.54
C SER A 167 7.87 8.78 -0.91
N THR A 168 7.96 9.43 -2.07
CA THR A 168 9.16 10.16 -2.54
C THR A 168 8.96 11.67 -2.55
N LEU A 169 7.79 12.16 -2.08
CA LEU A 169 7.26 13.50 -2.35
C LEU A 169 7.38 13.88 -3.82
N PHE A 170 6.94 13.00 -4.71
CA PHE A 170 6.99 13.19 -6.16
C PHE A 170 8.42 13.46 -6.68
N GLY A 171 9.40 12.74 -6.12
CA GLY A 171 10.82 12.86 -6.49
C GLY A 171 11.57 14.03 -5.82
N GLN A 172 10.97 14.71 -4.84
CA GLN A 172 11.60 15.85 -4.15
C GLN A 172 12.60 15.43 -3.07
N LEU A 173 12.45 14.24 -2.50
CA LEU A 173 13.34 13.77 -1.45
C LEU A 173 14.57 13.05 -2.02
N GLY A 174 15.73 13.30 -1.40
CA GLY A 174 16.98 12.60 -1.67
C GLY A 174 17.70 12.18 -0.38
N GLY A 175 18.78 11.40 -0.52
CA GLY A 175 19.65 11.03 0.59
C GLY A 175 18.93 10.33 1.76
N SER A 176 19.33 10.68 2.99
CA SER A 176 18.75 10.09 4.21
C SER A 176 17.33 10.58 4.51
N GLN A 177 16.93 11.76 4.01
CA GLN A 177 15.55 12.23 4.14
C GLN A 177 14.56 11.37 3.37
N LEU A 178 14.89 11.03 2.11
CA LEU A 178 14.10 10.08 1.32
C LEU A 178 13.99 8.73 2.04
N SER A 179 15.11 8.26 2.58
CA SER A 179 15.19 6.98 3.30
C SER A 179 14.28 6.97 4.52
N THR A 180 14.36 7.98 5.40
CA THR A 180 13.49 8.12 6.58
C THR A 180 12.03 8.19 6.17
N HIS A 181 11.69 9.11 5.25
CA HIS A 181 10.31 9.30 4.83
C HIS A 181 9.73 8.02 4.24
N ARG A 182 10.46 7.33 3.37
CA ARG A 182 10.00 6.08 2.74
C ARG A 182 9.77 4.97 3.74
N VAL A 183 10.72 4.70 4.65
CA VAL A 183 10.58 3.60 5.63
C VAL A 183 9.32 3.81 6.45
N TRP A 184 9.17 5.02 6.98
CA TRP A 184 8.01 5.36 7.78
C TRP A 184 6.71 5.37 6.98
N TRP A 185 6.68 5.91 5.76
CA TRP A 185 5.51 5.90 4.86
C TRP A 185 5.05 4.48 4.54
N HIS A 186 5.95 3.59 4.16
CA HIS A 186 5.57 2.24 3.77
C HIS A 186 5.06 1.43 4.97
N PHE A 187 5.73 1.48 6.13
CA PHE A 187 5.20 0.84 7.35
C PHE A 187 3.79 1.31 7.65
N THR A 188 3.62 2.61 7.62
CA THR A 188 2.40 3.31 7.91
C THR A 188 1.22 2.90 7.03
N VAL A 189 1.40 3.00 5.72
CA VAL A 189 0.35 2.70 4.75
C VAL A 189 0.02 1.21 4.82
N ASN A 190 1.02 0.34 4.93
CA ASN A 190 0.78 -1.10 5.10
C ASN A 190 0.08 -1.44 6.41
N ALA A 191 0.35 -0.74 7.52
CA ALA A 191 -0.34 -0.96 8.80
C ALA A 191 -1.84 -0.64 8.70
N VAL A 192 -2.19 0.51 8.10
CA VAL A 192 -3.60 0.88 7.86
C VAL A 192 -4.28 -0.11 6.93
N ALA A 193 -3.63 -0.47 5.83
CA ALA A 193 -4.14 -1.44 4.87
C ALA A 193 -4.41 -2.79 5.54
N THR A 194 -3.50 -3.24 6.41
CA THR A 194 -3.63 -4.49 7.18
C THR A 194 -4.82 -4.44 8.13
N VAL A 195 -4.94 -3.38 8.94
CA VAL A 195 -6.05 -3.22 9.89
C VAL A 195 -7.40 -3.17 9.14
N ALA A 196 -7.49 -2.38 8.07
CA ALA A 196 -8.71 -2.29 7.26
C ALA A 196 -9.07 -3.65 6.63
N GLY A 197 -8.08 -4.38 6.09
CA GLY A 197 -8.24 -5.72 5.55
C GLY A 197 -8.74 -6.72 6.58
N LEU A 198 -8.15 -6.74 7.79
CA LEU A 198 -8.59 -7.62 8.88
C LEU A 198 -10.02 -7.32 9.34
N LEU A 199 -10.41 -6.03 9.39
CA LEU A 199 -11.79 -5.63 9.70
C LEU A 199 -12.76 -6.04 8.59
N ALA A 200 -12.35 -5.98 7.33
CA ALA A 200 -13.13 -6.47 6.19
C ALA A 200 -13.33 -7.99 6.28
N VAL A 201 -12.27 -8.77 6.53
CA VAL A 201 -12.36 -10.22 6.76
C VAL A 201 -13.31 -10.54 7.92
N ARG A 202 -13.16 -9.85 9.05
CA ARG A 202 -14.05 -10.02 10.22
C ARG A 202 -15.51 -9.74 9.87
N SER A 203 -15.79 -8.71 9.07
CA SER A 203 -17.15 -8.39 8.62
C SER A 203 -17.73 -9.49 7.73
N LEU A 204 -16.94 -10.01 6.78
CA LEU A 204 -17.36 -11.10 5.89
C LEU A 204 -17.57 -12.41 6.64
N TYR A 205 -16.69 -12.74 7.58
CA TYR A 205 -16.81 -13.91 8.44
C TYR A 205 -18.10 -13.87 9.26
N ARG A 206 -18.37 -12.74 9.94
CA ARG A 206 -19.59 -12.56 10.75
C ARG A 206 -20.88 -12.62 9.92
N ALA A 207 -20.81 -12.19 8.66
CA ALA A 207 -21.94 -12.23 7.75
C ALA A 207 -22.13 -13.60 7.05
N GLY A 208 -21.29 -14.60 7.34
CA GLY A 208 -21.38 -15.92 6.69
C GLY A 208 -21.02 -15.91 5.20
N ALA A 209 -20.32 -14.86 4.73
CA ALA A 209 -19.94 -14.71 3.32
C ALA A 209 -18.76 -15.61 2.92
N LEU A 210 -18.00 -16.13 3.88
CA LEU A 210 -16.81 -16.96 3.66
C LEU A 210 -17.16 -18.45 3.55
N ALA A 211 -16.26 -19.22 2.94
CA ALA A 211 -16.41 -20.69 2.84
C ALA A 211 -16.15 -21.44 4.16
N ILE A 212 -15.87 -20.73 5.25
CA ILE A 212 -15.65 -21.29 6.59
C ILE A 212 -16.95 -21.13 7.37
N LYS A 213 -17.46 -22.22 7.95
CA LYS A 213 -18.73 -22.21 8.70
C LYS A 213 -18.56 -21.42 10.01
N PRO A 214 -19.39 -20.41 10.28
CA PRO A 214 -19.37 -19.73 11.57
C PRO A 214 -19.84 -20.69 12.67
N SER A 215 -19.10 -20.78 13.77
CA SER A 215 -19.63 -21.37 14.99
C SER A 215 -20.65 -20.39 15.59
N LEU A 216 -21.95 -20.69 15.40
CA LEU A 216 -23.12 -20.12 16.07
C LEU A 216 -23.10 -18.61 16.39
N ALA A 217 -23.89 -17.88 15.60
CA ALA A 217 -24.52 -16.57 15.86
C ALA A 217 -24.07 -15.78 17.11
N ARG A 218 -23.52 -14.56 16.88
CA ARG A 218 -23.65 -13.46 17.85
C ARG A 218 -23.48 -12.09 17.20
N ASP A 219 -24.57 -11.34 17.33
CA ASP A 219 -24.71 -9.88 17.42
C ASP A 219 -23.86 -8.98 16.50
N THR A 220 -24.52 -8.37 15.52
CA THR A 220 -23.97 -7.35 14.64
C THR A 220 -23.84 -6.01 15.37
N ARG A 221 -22.94 -5.90 16.35
CA ARG A 221 -22.43 -4.59 16.75
C ARG A 221 -21.42 -4.10 15.72
N THR A 222 -21.91 -3.25 14.83
CA THR A 222 -21.08 -2.42 13.96
C THR A 222 -20.36 -1.39 14.85
N SER A 223 -19.05 -1.18 14.65
CA SER A 223 -18.37 -0.04 15.28
C SER A 223 -19.05 1.24 14.82
N SER A 224 -19.33 2.18 15.72
CA SER A 224 -19.98 3.43 15.33
C SER A 224 -19.13 4.14 14.27
N THR A 225 -19.79 4.56 13.19
CA THR A 225 -19.20 5.22 12.02
C THR A 225 -18.19 6.33 12.36
N PRO A 226 -18.43 7.20 13.36
CA PRO A 226 -17.49 8.26 13.72
C PRO A 226 -16.20 7.73 14.35
N GLN A 227 -16.25 6.61 15.08
CA GLN A 227 -15.08 6.01 15.71
C GLN A 227 -14.17 5.33 14.68
N PHE A 228 -14.73 4.64 13.69
CA PHE A 228 -13.94 4.04 12.60
C PHE A 228 -13.31 5.12 11.71
N ILE A 229 -14.09 6.17 11.37
CA ILE A 229 -13.61 7.31 10.58
C ILE A 229 -12.54 8.10 11.35
N GLY A 230 -12.78 8.40 12.63
CA GLY A 230 -11.83 9.10 13.49
C GLY A 230 -10.55 8.31 13.71
N ALA A 231 -10.65 6.98 13.87
CA ALA A 231 -9.48 6.12 13.98
C ALA A 231 -8.67 6.06 12.67
N MET A 232 -9.33 5.96 11.51
CA MET A 232 -8.62 5.95 10.23
C MET A 232 -8.02 7.32 9.87
N ALA A 233 -8.74 8.41 10.11
CA ALA A 233 -8.24 9.75 9.86
C ALA A 233 -7.13 10.15 10.85
N GLY A 234 -7.27 9.80 12.13
CA GLY A 234 -6.25 10.02 13.16
C GLY A 234 -5.00 9.18 12.91
N ALA A 235 -5.18 7.91 12.53
CA ALA A 235 -4.08 7.10 12.03
C ALA A 235 -3.43 7.81 10.84
N MET A 236 -4.15 8.09 9.74
CA MET A 236 -3.57 8.74 8.55
C MET A 236 -2.89 10.09 8.80
N ALA A 237 -3.40 10.92 9.71
CA ALA A 237 -2.76 12.18 10.09
C ALA A 237 -1.43 11.94 10.83
N LEU A 238 -1.40 11.03 11.80
CA LEU A 238 -0.16 10.60 12.46
C LEU A 238 0.83 10.00 11.47
N LEU A 239 0.32 9.24 10.52
CA LEU A 239 1.02 8.49 9.49
C LEU A 239 1.61 9.38 8.36
N ILE A 240 1.12 10.60 8.17
CA ILE A 240 1.73 11.57 7.25
C ILE A 240 2.62 12.55 8.03
N ALA A 241 2.12 13.06 9.16
CA ALA A 241 2.80 14.08 9.93
C ALA A 241 4.04 13.54 10.66
N LEU A 242 3.97 12.34 11.26
CA LEU A 242 5.11 11.77 12.01
C LEU A 242 6.28 11.41 11.09
N PRO A 243 6.09 10.74 9.94
CA PRO A 243 7.19 10.43 9.03
C PRO A 243 7.85 11.67 8.42
N LEU A 244 7.05 12.69 8.09
CA LEU A 244 7.55 13.96 7.59
C LEU A 244 8.30 14.70 8.70
N ALA A 245 7.72 14.85 9.89
CA ALA A 245 8.36 15.51 11.03
C ALA A 245 9.67 14.82 11.43
N LEU A 246 9.70 13.49 11.42
CA LEU A 246 10.93 12.72 11.68
C LEU A 246 11.93 12.87 10.54
N GLY A 247 11.50 12.74 9.28
CA GLY A 247 12.34 12.95 8.10
C GLY A 247 13.02 14.32 8.07
N PHE A 248 12.29 15.37 8.42
CA PHE A 248 12.81 16.74 8.51
C PHE A 248 13.65 17.00 9.76
N SER A 249 13.41 16.31 10.87
CA SER A 249 14.17 16.51 12.12
C SER A 249 15.47 15.70 12.21
N ILE A 250 15.53 14.51 11.59
CA ILE A 250 16.68 13.60 11.70
C ILE A 250 17.39 13.33 10.36
N GLY A 251 16.75 13.58 9.23
CA GLY A 251 17.30 13.31 7.90
C GLY A 251 18.16 14.47 7.39
N LYS A 252 19.39 14.17 6.99
CA LYS A 252 20.23 15.11 6.23
C LYS A 252 19.80 15.12 4.75
N PRO A 253 19.55 16.31 4.15
CA PRO A 253 19.34 16.42 2.72
C PRO A 253 20.62 16.00 1.99
N ALA A 254 20.50 15.52 0.75
CA ALA A 254 21.68 15.35 -0.09
C ALA A 254 22.30 16.74 -0.39
N LEU A 255 23.64 16.85 -0.41
CA LEU A 255 24.37 18.01 -0.94
C LEU A 255 23.98 18.20 -2.44
N PRO A 256 23.90 19.45 -2.95
CA PRO A 256 22.92 19.87 -3.96
C PRO A 256 23.20 19.19 -5.32
N MET A 257 22.22 18.66 -6.07
CA MET A 257 20.88 19.18 -6.36
C MET A 257 19.79 18.10 -6.34
N ALA A 258 18.60 18.49 -5.90
CA ALA A 258 17.34 18.15 -6.57
C ALA A 258 16.40 19.37 -6.49
N ARG A 259 16.58 20.31 -7.43
CA ARG A 259 15.79 21.54 -7.65
C ARG A 259 15.79 22.59 -6.53
N ASN A 260 16.64 23.60 -6.71
CA ASN A 260 16.28 24.97 -6.31
C ASN A 260 15.12 25.43 -7.21
N PHE A 261 14.13 26.07 -6.59
CA PHE A 261 13.18 26.95 -7.26
C PHE A 261 13.97 28.04 -8.01
N ALA A 262 14.24 27.83 -9.30
CA ALA A 262 13.89 28.85 -10.26
C ALA A 262 12.46 28.48 -10.67
N MET A 263 11.45 29.20 -10.22
CA MET A 263 11.39 30.65 -10.30
C MET A 263 11.13 31.23 -8.89
N SER A 264 11.77 32.29 -8.38
CA SER A 264 11.60 33.71 -8.77
C SER A 264 10.18 34.17 -9.17
N ASP A 265 9.31 33.26 -9.62
CA ASP A 265 8.02 33.51 -10.24
C ASP A 265 7.12 32.38 -9.71
N LEU A 266 6.47 32.50 -8.57
CA LEU A 266 5.46 33.50 -8.36
C LEU A 266 5.22 33.61 -6.86
N ILE A 267 6.11 34.40 -6.24
CA ILE A 267 5.78 35.23 -5.08
C ILE A 267 5.84 34.48 -3.74
N ASP A 268 7.01 34.55 -3.11
CA ASP A 268 7.18 34.37 -1.68
C ASP A 268 6.42 35.50 -0.94
N PRO A 269 5.56 35.18 0.05
CA PRO A 269 6.05 35.35 1.41
C PRO A 269 5.54 34.27 2.37
N GLY A 270 6.45 33.38 2.76
CA GLY A 270 6.39 32.63 3.99
C GLY A 270 6.22 31.13 3.80
N LEU A 271 7.09 30.39 4.48
CA LEU A 271 7.22 28.92 4.65
C LEU A 271 5.93 28.10 4.97
N TRP A 272 4.75 28.70 4.89
CA TRP A 272 3.44 28.16 5.23
C TRP A 272 2.72 27.58 4.01
N TRP A 273 3.05 28.02 2.78
CA TRP A 273 2.37 27.56 1.55
C TRP A 273 2.70 26.10 1.17
N HIS A 274 3.74 25.50 1.76
CA HIS A 274 3.98 24.07 1.64
C HIS A 274 2.84 23.22 2.23
N LEU A 275 2.06 23.74 3.19
CA LEU A 275 0.85 23.09 3.69
C LEU A 275 -0.34 23.23 2.73
N ALA A 276 -0.32 24.26 1.86
CA ALA A 276 -1.27 24.47 0.77
C ALA A 276 -0.81 23.82 -0.55
N ASN A 277 0.23 23.00 -0.50
CA ASN A 277 0.77 22.32 -1.66
C ASN A 277 -0.30 21.35 -2.23
N PRO A 278 -0.70 21.46 -3.51
CA PRO A 278 -1.66 20.54 -4.12
C PRO A 278 -1.27 19.07 -3.96
N TYR A 279 0.00 18.73 -3.77
CA TYR A 279 0.49 17.37 -3.55
C TYR A 279 0.29 16.84 -2.11
N ILE A 280 0.07 17.72 -1.13
CA ILE A 280 -0.36 17.39 0.24
C ILE A 280 -1.89 17.52 0.33
N LEU A 281 -2.45 18.54 -0.33
CA LEU A 281 -3.88 18.80 -0.40
C LEU A 281 -4.64 17.77 -1.23
N LEU A 282 -4.06 17.12 -2.25
CA LEU A 282 -4.76 16.08 -3.04
C LEU A 282 -5.01 14.81 -2.23
N PRO A 283 -4.03 14.25 -1.50
CA PRO A 283 -4.27 13.18 -0.53
C PRO A 283 -5.25 13.60 0.57
N LEU A 284 -5.11 14.80 1.14
CA LEU A 284 -6.02 15.34 2.15
C LEU A 284 -7.44 15.60 1.61
N ALA A 285 -7.60 16.11 0.39
CA ALA A 285 -8.88 16.36 -0.25
C ALA A 285 -9.53 15.04 -0.69
N SER A 286 -8.73 14.07 -1.13
CA SER A 286 -9.19 12.70 -1.41
C SER A 286 -9.65 12.01 -0.12
N LEU A 287 -8.96 12.26 1.00
CA LEU A 287 -9.35 11.83 2.35
C LEU A 287 -10.66 12.52 2.81
N LEU A 288 -10.75 13.84 2.68
CA LEU A 288 -11.95 14.61 3.02
C LEU A 288 -13.14 14.22 2.14
N TYR A 289 -12.91 13.93 0.86
CA TYR A 289 -13.89 13.40 -0.07
C TYR A 289 -14.34 11.99 0.35
N LEU A 290 -13.40 11.10 0.69
CA LEU A 290 -13.71 9.76 1.22
C LEU A 290 -14.58 9.84 2.48
N ILE A 291 -14.19 10.71 3.43
CA ILE A 291 -14.91 10.98 4.67
C ILE A 291 -16.32 11.53 4.37
N SER A 292 -16.43 12.49 3.45
CA SER A 292 -17.69 13.10 3.02
C SER A 292 -18.62 12.10 2.31
N TRP A 293 -18.08 11.25 1.45
CA TRP A 293 -18.80 10.23 0.71
C TRP A 293 -19.31 9.10 1.65
N MET A 294 -18.47 8.67 2.59
CA MET A 294 -18.87 7.72 3.65
C MET A 294 -19.91 8.30 4.63
N ARG A 295 -19.97 9.64 4.79
CA ARG A 295 -21.03 10.32 5.54
C ARG A 295 -22.35 10.39 4.76
N ARG A 296 -22.31 10.74 3.47
CA ARG A 296 -23.50 10.87 2.59
C ARG A 296 -24.24 9.57 2.33
N THR A 297 -23.53 8.45 2.28
CA THR A 297 -24.16 7.12 2.16
C THR A 297 -24.95 6.70 3.41
N ASN A 298 -24.79 7.38 4.55
CA ASN A 298 -25.58 7.14 5.77
C ASN A 298 -26.93 7.85 5.75
N SER A 299 -27.00 9.06 5.21
CA SER A 299 -28.28 9.80 5.17
C SER A 299 -29.30 9.11 4.26
N LEU A 300 -28.85 8.38 3.24
CA LEU A 300 -29.69 7.61 2.33
C LEU A 300 -30.08 6.22 2.88
N ALA A 301 -29.34 5.70 3.86
CA ALA A 301 -29.61 4.40 4.49
C ALA A 301 -30.44 4.51 5.77
N SER A 302 -30.58 5.72 6.34
CA SER A 302 -31.46 6.01 7.48
C SER A 302 -32.86 6.49 7.05
N THR A 303 -33.08 6.70 5.75
CA THR A 303 -34.35 7.16 5.17
C THR A 303 -35.05 6.09 4.31
N ALA A 304 -34.54 4.85 4.33
CA ALA A 304 -35.11 3.68 3.65
C ALA A 304 -35.32 2.56 4.67
#